data_AF-A0A3B1BJL7-F1
#
_entry.id   AF-A0A3B1BJL7-F1
#
_cell.length_a   1.000
_cell.length_b   1.000
_cell.length_c   1.000
_cell.angle_alpha   90.00
_cell.angle_beta   90.00
_cell.angle_gamma   90.00
#
_symmetry.space_group_name_H-M   'P 1'
#
loop_
_entity.id
_entity.type
_entity.pdbx_description
1 polymer ?
#
loop_
_entity_poly.entity_id
_entity_poly.type
_entity_poly.pdbx_seq_one_letter_code
_entity_poly.pdbx_strand_id
1 'polypeptide(L)' 'MARPPLRILMVLRAPVGGLYRHVMDLSQALSLRGHKIGLVINDTLSDAQTNTRLNALSIAPELGVHKM' A
#
# COMPACT_ATOMS: atom_id res chain seq x y z
N MET A 1 8.28 26.96 0.93
CA MET A 1 7.04 26.53 1.61
C MET A 1 6.94 25.02 1.50
N ALA A 2 6.74 24.28 2.60
CA ALA A 2 6.51 22.85 2.53
C ALA A 2 5.11 22.58 1.96
N ARG A 3 5.01 21.68 0.99
CA ARG A 3 3.73 21.29 0.37
C ARG A 3 2.91 20.47 1.39
N PRO A 4 1.60 20.72 1.55
CA PRO A 4 0.80 20.00 2.53
C PRO A 4 0.77 18.49 2.23
N PRO A 5 0.57 17.65 3.26
CA PRO A 5 0.40 16.21 3.09
C PRO A 5 -0.66 15.85 2.05
N LEU A 6 -0.29 15.00 1.09
CA LEU A 6 -1.20 14.47 0.09
C LEU A 6 -1.95 13.24 0.61
N ARG A 7 -3.13 13.00 0.03
CA ARG A 7 -3.90 11.76 0.17
C ARG A 7 -3.75 10.96 -1.12
N ILE A 8 -3.16 9.79 -1.06
CA ILE A 8 -2.75 9.01 -2.23
C ILE A 8 -3.43 7.64 -2.17
N LEU A 9 -4.19 7.30 -3.22
CA LEU A 9 -4.81 6.00 -3.40
C LEU A 9 -4.01 5.21 -4.44
N MET A 10 -3.48 4.05 -4.06
CA MET A 10 -2.79 3.14 -4.97
C MET A 10 -3.71 1.96 -5.30
N VAL A 11 -3.99 1.78 -6.58
CA VAL A 11 -4.86 0.71 -7.08
C VAL A 11 -3.99 -0.31 -7.81
N LEU A 12 -4.06 -1.57 -7.40
CA LEU A 12 -3.24 -2.65 -7.98
C LEU A 12 -4.06 -3.91 -8.21
N ARG A 13 -3.80 -4.58 -9.34
CA ARG A 13 -4.51 -5.81 -9.73
C ARG A 13 -4.16 -7.00 -8.83
N ALA A 14 -2.88 -7.16 -8.48
CA ALA A 14 -2.42 -8.21 -7.61
C ALA A 14 -1.08 -7.80 -6.99
N PRO A 15 -0.91 -7.91 -5.66
CA PRO A 15 0.32 -7.55 -4.97
C PRO A 15 1.32 -8.72 -5.05
N VAL A 16 1.74 -9.10 -6.26
CA VAL A 16 2.64 -10.24 -6.48
C VAL A 16 3.99 -9.81 -7.03
N GLY A 17 5.03 -10.59 -6.73
CA GLY A 17 6.38 -10.43 -7.28
C GLY A 17 6.99 -9.04 -7.02
N GLY A 18 7.69 -8.51 -8.02
CA GLY A 18 8.40 -7.22 -7.93
C GLY A 18 7.48 -6.00 -7.76
N LEU A 19 6.23 -6.07 -8.24
CA LEU A 19 5.24 -5.00 -8.08
C LEU A 19 4.91 -4.79 -6.60
N TYR A 20 4.76 -5.88 -5.85
CA TYR A 20 4.48 -5.81 -4.41
C TYR A 20 5.54 -5.00 -3.67
N ARG A 21 6.80 -5.42 -3.78
CA ARG A 21 7.92 -4.77 -3.08
C ARG A 21 7.95 -3.28 -3.42
N HIS A 22 7.82 -2.93 -4.70
CA HIS A 22 7.81 -1.54 -5.14
C HIS A 22 6.69 -0.71 -4.49
N VAL A 23 5.45 -1.21 -4.54
CA VAL A 23 4.29 -0.48 -3.98
C VAL A 23 4.40 -0.32 -2.47
N MET A 24 4.88 -1.35 -1.77
CA MET A 24 5.02 -1.31 -0.32
C MET A 24 6.14 -0.39 0.14
N ASP A 25 7.31 -0.47 -0.50
CA ASP A 25 8.45 0.41 -0.19
C ASP A 25 8.06 1.87 -0.43
N LEU A 26 7.37 2.14 -1.55
CA LEU A 26 6.86 3.47 -1.86
C LEU A 26 5.82 3.95 -0.84
N SER A 27 4.87 3.08 -0.46
CA SER A 27 3.84 3.40 0.53
C SER A 27 4.48 3.80 1.86
N GLN A 28 5.45 3.02 2.35
CA GLN A 28 6.17 3.33 3.58
C GLN A 28 6.97 4.64 3.46
N ALA A 29 7.69 4.84 2.36
CA ALA A 29 8.50 6.02 2.13
C ALA A 29 7.67 7.32 2.05
N LEU A 30 6.44 7.24 1.52
CA LEU A 30 5.52 8.37 1.46
C LEU A 30 4.83 8.60 2.81
N SER A 31 4.47 7.55 3.55
CA SER A 31 3.95 7.67 4.92
C SER A 31 4.96 8.34 5.86
N LEU A 32 6.24 7.98 5.76
CA LEU A 32 7.33 8.64 6.52
C LEU A 32 7.49 10.13 6.18
N ARG A 33 7.08 10.54 4.97
CA ARG A 33 7.04 11.95 4.55
C ARG A 33 5.74 12.65 4.96
N GLY A 34 4.88 11.98 5.72
CA GLY A 34 3.62 12.50 6.24
C GLY A 34 2.43 12.37 5.29
N HIS A 35 2.58 11.70 4.14
CA HIS A 35 1.46 11.48 3.22
C HIS A 35 0.52 10.38 3.72
N LYS A 36 -0.76 10.51 3.39
CA LYS A 36 -1.80 9.55 3.77
C LYS A 36 -2.02 8.56 2.64
N ILE A 37 -1.73 7.29 2.87
CA ILE A 37 -1.77 6.24 1.85
C ILE A 37 -2.98 5.35 2.04
N GLY A 38 -3.64 4.99 0.95
CA GLY A 38 -4.65 3.93 0.87
C GLY A 38 -4.34 2.95 -0.26
N LEU A 39 -4.66 1.69 -0.05
CA LEU A 39 -4.45 0.61 -1.02
C LEU A 39 -5.78 0.02 -1.46
N VAL A 40 -5.99 -0.14 -2.77
CA VAL A 40 -7.08 -0.95 -3.35
C VAL A 40 -6.46 -2.09 -4.11
N ILE A 41 -6.79 -3.30 -3.71
CA ILE A 41 -6.19 -4.53 -4.21
C ILE A 41 -7.28 -5.40 -4.79
N ASN A 42 -7.13 -5.82 -6.05
CA ASN A 42 -8.02 -6.85 -6.59
C ASN A 42 -7.63 -8.23 -6.04
N ASP A 43 -8.61 -8.94 -5.47
CA ASP A 43 -8.46 -10.17 -4.70
C ASP A 43 -8.57 -11.43 -5.58
N THR A 44 -8.93 -11.29 -6.86
CA THR A 44 -9.04 -12.43 -7.79
C THR A 44 -7.74 -13.22 -7.98
N LEU A 45 -6.59 -12.67 -7.56
CA LEU A 45 -5.28 -13.31 -7.61
C LEU A 45 -4.54 -13.27 -6.26
N SER A 46 -5.21 -12.88 -5.18
CA SER A 46 -4.55 -12.73 -3.88
C SER A 46 -4.56 -14.07 -3.14
N ASP A 47 -3.35 -14.57 -2.88
CA ASP A 47 -3.08 -15.79 -2.16
C ASP A 47 -2.90 -15.52 -0.66
N ALA A 48 -2.83 -16.57 0.16
CA ALA A 48 -2.55 -16.43 1.59
C ALA A 48 -1.24 -15.65 1.87
N GLN A 49 -0.27 -15.65 0.95
CA GLN A 49 0.95 -14.84 1.08
C GLN A 49 0.66 -13.34 1.03
N THR A 50 -0.30 -12.89 0.22
CA THR A 50 -0.68 -11.48 0.13
C THR A 50 -1.10 -10.92 1.49
N ASN A 51 -1.94 -11.65 2.23
CA ASN A 51 -2.40 -11.23 3.55
C ASN A 51 -1.25 -11.14 4.57
N THR A 52 -0.41 -12.17 4.62
CA THR A 52 0.76 -12.19 5.51
C THR A 52 1.70 -11.04 5.22
N ARG A 53 1.94 -10.73 3.94
CA ARG A 53 2.84 -9.64 3.55
C ARG A 53 2.25 -8.27 3.87
N LEU A 54 0.96 -8.04 3.64
CA LEU A 54 0.29 -6.79 4.03
C LEU A 54 0.35 -6.57 5.55
N ASN A 55 0.17 -7.64 6.33
CA ASN A 55 0.30 -7.59 7.79
C ASN A 55 1.75 -7.35 8.26
N ALA A 56 2.75 -7.62 7.42
CA ALA A 56 4.16 -7.40 7.72
C ALA A 56 4.63 -5.96 7.46
N LEU A 57 3.75 -5.06 6.99
CA LEU A 57 4.12 -3.65 6.80
C LEU A 57 4.41 -2.98 8.14
N SER A 58 5.61 -2.39 8.26
CA SER A 58 6.00 -1.65 9.46
C SER A 58 5.16 -0.38 9.68
N ILE A 59 4.60 0.18 8.60
CA ILE A 59 3.70 1.34 8.66
C ILE A 59 2.42 0.95 7.94
N ALA A 60 1.32 0.90 8.70
CA ALA A 60 0.00 0.65 8.15
C ALA A 60 -0.45 1.84 7.28
N PRO A 61 -1.04 1.60 6.09
CA PRO A 61 -1.67 2.66 5.30
C PRO A 61 -2.80 3.34 6.09
N GLU A 62 -2.66 4.63 6.35
CA GLU A 62 -3.60 5.41 7.19
C GLU A 62 -5.03 5.42 6.62
N LEU A 63 -5.18 5.44 5.30
CA LEU A 63 -6.50 5.42 4.64
C LEU A 63 -7.05 3.99 4.50
N GLY A 64 -6.32 2.98 4.98
CA GLY A 64 -6.73 1.59 4.97
C GLY A 64 -6.32 0.80 3.72
N VAL A 65 -6.64 -0.50 3.76
CA VAL A 65 -6.44 -1.45 2.67
C VAL A 65 -7.79 -2.05 2.31
N HIS A 66 -8.22 -1.86 1.07
CA HIS A 66 -9.46 -2.39 0.54
C HIS A 66 -9.17 -3.51 -0.46
N LYS A 67 -9.87 -4.62 -0.33
CA LYS A 67 -9.75 -5.80 -1.20
C LYS A 67 -11.07 -5.99 -1.93
N MET A 68 -11.04 -6.16 -3.25
CA MET A 68 -12.21 -6.27 -4.13
C MET A 68 -12.10 -7.44 -5.10
#